data_AF-A0A7Y0KP55-F1
#
_entry.id   AF-A0A7Y0KP55-F1
#
_cell.length_a   1.000
_cell.length_b   1.000
_cell.length_c   1.000
_cell.angle_alpha   90.00
_cell.angle_beta   90.00
_cell.angle_gamma   90.00
#
_symmetry.space_group_name_H-M   'P 1'
#
loop_
_entity.id
_entity.type
_entity.pdbx_description
1 polymer ?
#
loop_
_entity_poly.entity_id
_entity_poly.type
_entity_poly.pdbx_seq_one_letter_code
_entity_poly.pdbx_strand_id
1 'polypeptide(L)'
;MKCIGCGEELLAERVELGYRYCLAPACQERYRRGPEVTAVGVNKSGESFVVAEPDEVRRRAAAGEFAPKNAAVPTTPAGSAPPARRPRRPVTRPAPRPWTPQQENLVRLYHDMGLSPREIVERARQAAPRLRIDERLVVKILGGLRPREHKR
;
A
#
# COMPACT_ATOMS: atom_id res chain seq x y z
N MET A 1 3.92 43.11 -15.33
CA MET A 1 3.16 42.93 -14.07
C MET A 1 4.15 43.04 -12.91
N LYS A 2 3.77 43.63 -11.78
CA LYS A 2 4.69 43.86 -10.64
C LYS A 2 4.63 42.76 -9.58
N CYS A 3 5.77 42.51 -8.95
CA CYS A 3 5.92 41.60 -7.82
C CYS A 3 5.11 42.10 -6.61
N ILE A 4 4.28 41.24 -6.01
CA ILE A 4 3.52 41.59 -4.78
C ILE A 4 4.39 41.83 -3.55
N GLY A 5 5.66 41.42 -3.59
CA GLY A 5 6.60 41.52 -2.48
C GLY A 5 7.40 42.81 -2.47
N CYS A 6 8.15 43.04 -3.54
CA CYS A 6 9.09 44.16 -3.66
C CYS A 6 8.64 45.23 -4.67
N GLY A 7 7.57 45.00 -5.43
CA GLY A 7 7.08 45.94 -6.45
C GLY A 7 7.89 45.98 -7.75
N GLU A 8 8.95 45.17 -7.87
CA GLU A 8 9.78 45.08 -9.06
C GLU A 8 9.04 44.44 -10.25
N GLU A 9 9.42 44.79 -11.47
CA GLU A 9 8.81 44.25 -12.69
C GLU A 9 9.09 42.74 -12.80
N LEU A 10 8.06 41.94 -13.01
CA LEU A 10 8.21 40.50 -13.23
C LEU A 10 8.59 40.23 -14.68
N LEU A 11 9.50 39.28 -14.87
CA LEU A 11 9.77 38.66 -16.17
C LEU A 11 8.47 38.16 -16.81
N ALA A 12 8.27 38.45 -18.10
CA ALA A 12 7.06 38.09 -18.83
C ALA A 12 6.73 36.59 -18.73
N GLU A 13 7.73 35.72 -18.91
CA GLU A 13 7.59 34.26 -18.76
C GLU A 13 7.02 33.84 -17.39
N ARG A 14 7.40 34.55 -16.31
CA ARG A 14 6.88 34.25 -14.97
C ARG A 14 5.42 34.66 -14.84
N VAL A 15 5.02 35.75 -15.47
CA VAL A 15 3.64 36.23 -15.49
C VAL A 15 2.76 35.25 -16.28
N GLU A 16 3.25 34.75 -17.41
CA GLU A 16 2.58 33.73 -18.23
C GLU A 16 2.37 32.42 -17.45
N LEU A 17 3.35 32.03 -16.65
CA LEU A 17 3.24 30.88 -15.72
C LEU A 17 2.38 31.16 -14.47
N GLY A 18 1.78 32.35 -14.35
CA GLY A 18 0.88 32.71 -13.25
C GLY A 18 1.56 33.12 -11.94
N TYR A 19 2.89 33.32 -11.94
CA TYR A 19 3.58 33.77 -10.73
C TYR A 19 3.30 35.24 -10.43
N ARG A 20 3.06 35.53 -9.15
CA ARG A 20 2.78 36.89 -8.64
C ARG A 20 3.98 37.57 -7.96
N TYR A 21 5.12 36.88 -7.88
CA TYR A 21 6.30 37.36 -7.16
C TYR A 21 7.62 36.96 -7.86
N CYS A 22 8.66 37.74 -7.62
CA CYS A 22 9.96 37.62 -8.27
C CYS A 22 10.84 36.50 -7.66
N LEU A 23 12.02 36.32 -8.23
CA LEU A 23 13.00 35.31 -7.78
C LEU A 23 13.95 35.81 -6.69
N ALA A 24 13.82 37.07 -6.26
CA ALA A 24 14.66 37.61 -5.19
C ALA A 24 14.51 36.78 -3.90
N PRO A 25 15.61 36.47 -3.18
CA PRO A 25 15.58 35.58 -2.01
C PRO A 25 14.54 35.99 -0.96
N ALA A 26 14.45 37.29 -0.64
CA ALA A 26 13.47 37.81 0.32
C ALA A 26 12.01 37.56 -0.11
N CYS A 27 11.71 37.65 -1.41
CA CYS A 27 10.36 37.36 -1.92
C CYS A 27 10.12 35.85 -2.00
N GLN A 28 11.13 35.06 -2.34
CA GLN A 28 11.02 33.61 -2.33
C GLN A 28 10.73 33.10 -0.92
N GLU A 29 11.48 33.52 0.10
CA GLU A 29 11.28 33.10 1.49
C GLU A 29 9.84 33.41 1.98
N ARG A 30 9.30 34.57 1.59
CA ARG A 30 8.00 35.03 2.07
C ARG A 30 6.80 34.41 1.34
N TYR A 31 6.92 34.18 0.03
CA TYR A 31 5.78 33.83 -0.82
C TYR A 31 5.87 32.43 -1.43
N ARG A 32 7.03 31.77 -1.36
CA ARG A 32 7.13 30.37 -1.78
C ARG A 32 6.28 29.52 -0.84
N ARG A 33 5.23 28.94 -1.38
CA ARG A 33 4.58 27.78 -0.78
C ARG A 33 5.09 26.55 -1.49
N GLY A 34 5.60 25.60 -0.71
CA GLY A 34 5.91 24.27 -1.24
C GLY A 34 4.62 23.57 -1.68
N PRO A 35 4.73 22.57 -2.58
CA PRO A 35 3.60 21.71 -2.87
C PRO A 35 3.14 21.02 -1.59
N GLU A 36 1.86 21.15 -1.25
CA GLU A 36 1.28 20.44 -0.12
C GLU A 36 0.90 19.01 -0.52
N VAL A 37 1.38 18.03 0.25
CA VAL A 37 1.20 16.61 -0.02
C VAL A 37 0.21 16.05 1.00
N THR A 38 -0.97 15.63 0.55
CA THR A 38 -1.99 15.01 1.40
C THR A 38 -2.00 13.49 1.18
N ALA A 39 -1.86 12.73 2.27
CA ALA A 39 -2.03 11.29 2.24
C ALA A 39 -3.53 10.92 2.19
N VAL A 40 -3.92 10.18 1.15
CA VAL A 40 -5.26 9.62 0.96
C VAL A 40 -5.16 8.11 1.14
N GLY A 41 -5.81 7.58 2.17
CA GLY A 41 -5.85 6.14 2.43
C GLY A 41 -6.69 5.40 1.40
N VAL A 42 -6.10 4.44 0.70
CA VAL A 42 -6.79 3.64 -0.34
C VAL A 42 -7.25 2.27 0.17
N ASN A 43 -6.55 1.71 1.17
CA ASN A 43 -6.94 0.49 1.89
C ASN A 43 -6.16 0.34 3.21
N LYS A 44 -6.37 -0.77 3.94
CA LYS A 44 -5.74 -1.05 5.27
C LYS A 44 -4.20 -1.08 5.24
N SER A 45 -3.59 -1.32 4.09
CA SER A 45 -2.14 -1.47 3.94
C SER A 45 -1.55 -0.55 2.88
N GLY A 46 -2.31 0.44 2.40
CA GLY A 46 -1.93 1.28 1.27
C GLY A 46 -2.38 2.71 1.43
N GLU A 47 -1.43 3.61 1.23
CA GLU A 47 -1.62 5.06 1.17
C GLU A 47 -1.28 5.53 -0.26
N SER A 48 -2.04 6.50 -0.74
CA SER A 48 -1.75 7.25 -1.96
C SER A 48 -1.51 8.71 -1.58
N PHE A 49 -0.68 9.43 -2.32
CA PHE A 49 -0.36 10.82 -2.03
C PHE A 49 -0.91 11.72 -3.14
N VAL A 50 -1.62 12.77 -2.75
CA VAL A 50 -2.15 13.79 -3.66
C VAL A 50 -1.44 15.11 -3.37
N VAL A 51 -0.91 15.73 -4.42
CA VAL A 51 -0.30 17.06 -4.34
C VAL A 51 -1.34 18.09 -4.76
N ALA A 52 -1.91 18.78 -3.79
CA ALA A 52 -2.91 19.85 -3.98
C ALA A 52 -3.11 20.60 -2.66
N GLU A 53 -3.75 21.76 -2.72
CA GLU A 53 -4.16 22.49 -1.51
C GLU A 53 -5.15 21.64 -0.69
N PRO A 54 -5.07 21.62 0.65
CA PRO A 54 -5.89 20.75 1.51
C PRO A 54 -7.39 20.92 1.33
N ASP A 55 -7.83 22.16 1.10
CA ASP A 55 -9.24 22.45 0.87
C ASP A 55 -9.72 21.90 -0.47
N GLU A 56 -8.85 21.85 -1.48
CA GLU A 56 -9.16 21.19 -2.74
C GLU A 56 -9.29 19.68 -2.55
N VAL A 57 -8.33 19.06 -1.86
CA VAL A 57 -8.39 17.63 -1.52
C VAL A 57 -9.67 17.31 -0.73
N ARG A 58 -10.06 18.17 0.22
CA ARG A 58 -11.30 18.01 0.99
C ARG A 58 -12.55 18.12 0.11
N ARG A 59 -12.60 19.08 -0.83
CA ARG A 59 -13.73 19.21 -1.78
C ARG A 59 -13.84 17.98 -2.68
N ARG A 60 -12.72 17.48 -3.22
CA ARG A 60 -12.64 16.26 -4.02
C ARG A 60 -13.09 15.02 -3.24
N ALA A 61 -12.68 14.92 -1.97
CA ALA A 61 -13.16 13.89 -1.06
C ALA A 61 -14.68 13.95 -0.85
N ALA A 62 -15.23 15.15 -0.62
CA ALA A 62 -16.66 15.36 -0.46
C ALA A 62 -17.45 15.08 -1.76
N ALA A 63 -16.84 15.29 -2.92
CA ALA A 63 -17.39 14.93 -4.23
C ALA A 63 -17.34 13.41 -4.51
N GLY A 64 -16.75 12.62 -3.61
CA GLY A 64 -16.68 11.15 -3.73
C GLY A 64 -15.51 10.65 -4.58
N GLU A 65 -14.52 11.49 -4.89
CA GLU A 65 -13.33 11.06 -5.65
C GLU A 65 -12.50 10.03 -4.89
N PHE A 66 -12.51 10.10 -3.55
CA PHE A 66 -11.81 9.15 -2.69
C PHE A 66 -12.79 8.24 -1.98
N ALA A 67 -12.45 6.94 -1.92
CA ALA A 67 -13.27 5.96 -1.24
C ALA A 67 -13.43 6.36 0.25
N PRO A 68 -14.66 6.35 0.80
CA PRO A 68 -14.85 6.61 2.21
C PRO A 68 -14.08 5.56 3.01
N LYS A 69 -13.38 6.02 4.05
CA LYS A 69 -12.75 5.12 5.00
C LYS A 69 -13.86 4.39 5.74
N ASN A 70 -14.25 3.21 5.25
CA ASN A 70 -15.18 2.30 5.91
C ASN A 70 -14.51 1.65 7.12
N ALA A 71 -14.06 2.47 8.07
CA ALA A 71 -13.64 2.05 9.40
C ALA A 71 -14.78 2.39 10.37
N ALA A 72 -15.95 1.81 10.12
CA ALA A 72 -16.96 1.72 11.16
C ALA A 72 -16.42 0.77 12.24
N VAL A 73 -15.66 1.31 13.19
CA VAL A 73 -15.65 0.74 14.54
C VAL A 73 -16.98 1.18 15.13
N PRO A 74 -17.89 0.26 15.52
CA PRO A 74 -19.12 0.66 16.17
C PRO A 74 -18.75 1.33 17.50
N THR A 75 -18.92 2.65 17.56
CA THR A 75 -18.83 3.42 18.81
C THR A 75 -20.11 3.16 19.59
N THR A 76 -20.19 2.06 20.32
CA THR A 76 -21.20 1.91 21.38
C THR A 76 -20.93 2.98 22.45
N PRO A 77 -21.92 3.79 22.85
CA PRO A 77 -21.75 4.74 23.94
C PRO A 77 -21.44 3.97 25.24
N ALA A 78 -20.40 4.42 25.94
CA ALA A 78 -19.93 3.85 27.19
C ALA A 78 -20.96 4.09 28.32
N GLY A 79 -21.92 3.17 28.46
CA GLY A 79 -22.68 2.99 29.68
C GLY A 79 -21.86 2.16 30.67
N SER A 80 -21.65 2.71 31.86
CA SER A 80 -21.10 2.12 33.11
C SER A 80 -20.46 0.72 33.00
N ALA A 81 -19.13 0.69 33.08
CA ALA A 81 -18.33 -0.53 33.06
C ALA A 81 -18.63 -1.47 34.26
N PRO A 82 -19.04 -2.73 34.03
CA PRO A 82 -18.88 -3.79 35.02
C PRO A 82 -17.41 -4.23 35.09
N PRO A 83 -16.94 -4.83 36.21
CA PRO A 83 -15.52 -5.12 36.43
C PRO A 83 -14.95 -5.99 35.30
N ALA A 84 -13.82 -5.53 34.78
CA ALA A 84 -13.15 -6.04 33.59
C ALA A 84 -12.86 -7.55 33.69
N ARG A 85 -13.68 -8.37 33.03
CA ARG A 85 -13.24 -9.70 32.60
C ARG A 85 -12.19 -9.48 31.50
N ARG A 86 -10.97 -9.95 31.75
CA ARG A 86 -9.88 -9.97 30.75
C ARG A 86 -10.43 -10.48 29.41
N PRO A 87 -10.32 -9.71 28.32
CA PRO A 87 -10.77 -10.18 27.02
C PRO A 87 -9.88 -11.37 26.62
N ARG A 88 -10.49 -12.55 26.47
CA ARG A 88 -9.83 -13.68 25.82
C ARG A 88 -9.56 -13.27 24.38
N ARG A 89 -8.29 -13.07 24.06
CA ARG A 89 -7.81 -12.76 22.70
C ARG A 89 -8.38 -13.84 21.75
N PRO A 90 -9.16 -13.49 20.72
CA PRO A 90 -9.58 -14.47 19.73
C PRO A 90 -8.31 -14.94 19.02
N VAL A 91 -7.96 -16.20 19.23
CA VAL A 91 -6.90 -16.85 18.45
C VAL A 91 -7.47 -17.02 17.05
N THR A 92 -7.17 -16.10 16.15
CA THR A 92 -7.44 -16.28 14.72
C THR A 92 -6.62 -17.47 14.26
N ARG A 93 -7.25 -18.65 14.20
CA ARG A 93 -6.65 -19.82 13.55
C ARG A 93 -6.46 -19.44 12.08
N PRO A 94 -5.23 -19.54 11.54
CA PRO A 94 -5.03 -19.38 10.11
C PRO A 94 -5.96 -20.35 9.39
N ALA A 95 -6.61 -19.89 8.32
CA ALA A 95 -7.39 -20.76 7.46
C ALA A 95 -6.53 -21.97 7.08
N PRO A 96 -7.07 -23.20 7.11
CA PRO A 96 -6.29 -24.38 6.78
C PRO A 96 -5.78 -24.23 5.36
N ARG A 97 -4.45 -24.16 5.20
CA ARG A 97 -3.83 -24.25 3.88
C ARG A 97 -4.18 -25.63 3.31
N PRO A 98 -4.53 -25.73 2.02
CA PRO A 98 -4.91 -27.01 1.42
C PRO A 98 -3.71 -27.94 1.16
N TRP A 99 -2.52 -27.61 1.67
CA TRP A 99 -1.29 -28.39 1.52
C TRP A 99 -0.49 -28.43 2.81
N THR A 100 0.31 -29.48 2.97
CA THR A 100 1.16 -29.69 4.15
C THR A 100 2.45 -28.87 4.05
N PRO A 101 3.08 -28.53 5.19
CA PRO A 101 4.38 -27.85 5.19
C PRO A 101 5.46 -28.63 4.43
N GLN A 102 5.38 -29.96 4.44
CA GLN A 102 6.32 -30.83 3.75
C GLN A 102 6.16 -30.75 2.22
N GLN A 103 4.92 -30.65 1.72
CA GLN A 103 4.65 -30.41 0.30
C GLN A 103 5.18 -29.03 -0.13
N GLU A 104 4.95 -27.99 0.67
CA GLU A 104 5.44 -26.63 0.41
C GLU A 104 6.96 -26.57 0.33
N ASN A 105 7.66 -27.20 1.27
CA ASN A 105 9.13 -27.21 1.31
C ASN A 105 9.74 -27.94 0.11
N LEU A 106 9.16 -29.08 -0.29
CA LEU A 106 9.69 -29.86 -1.41
C LEU A 106 9.46 -29.15 -2.75
N VAL A 107 8.29 -28.53 -2.94
CA VAL A 107 8.00 -27.72 -4.13
C VAL A 107 8.93 -26.50 -4.21
N ARG A 108 9.18 -25.82 -3.09
CA ARG A 108 10.15 -24.71 -3.03
C ARG A 108 11.55 -25.14 -3.42
N LEU A 109 12.05 -26.23 -2.83
CA LEU A 109 13.38 -26.74 -3.11
C LEU A 109 13.57 -27.01 -4.61
N TYR A 110 12.57 -27.62 -5.27
CA TYR A 110 12.66 -27.93 -6.69
C TYR A 110 12.45 -26.71 -7.59
N HIS A 111 11.61 -25.78 -7.20
CA HIS A 111 11.46 -24.50 -7.89
C HIS A 111 12.74 -23.65 -7.81
N ASP A 112 13.41 -23.61 -6.66
CA ASP A 112 14.66 -22.86 -6.46
C ASP A 112 15.82 -23.48 -7.27
N MET A 113 15.72 -24.77 -7.62
CA MET A 113 16.62 -25.43 -8.58
C MET A 113 16.25 -25.16 -10.05
N GLY A 114 15.23 -24.34 -10.32
CA GLY A 114 14.82 -23.94 -11.67
C GLY A 114 13.94 -24.96 -12.41
N LEU A 115 13.40 -25.97 -11.72
CA LEU A 115 12.51 -26.95 -12.37
C LEU A 115 11.15 -26.33 -12.67
N SER A 116 10.59 -26.67 -13.84
CA SER A 116 9.23 -26.29 -14.19
C SER A 116 8.20 -27.06 -13.34
N PRO A 117 6.95 -26.55 -13.21
CA PRO A 117 5.91 -27.22 -12.42
C PRO A 117 5.69 -28.70 -12.78
N ARG A 118 5.83 -29.07 -14.06
CA ARG A 118 5.72 -30.46 -14.52
C ARG A 118 6.88 -31.32 -14.04
N GLU A 119 8.10 -30.82 -14.14
CA GLU A 119 9.31 -31.52 -13.69
C GLU A 119 9.35 -31.66 -12.17
N ILE A 120 8.82 -30.67 -11.43
CA ILE A 120 8.64 -30.74 -9.97
C ILE A 120 7.75 -31.91 -9.59
N VAL A 121 6.64 -32.13 -10.30
CA VAL A 121 5.72 -33.25 -10.04
C VAL A 121 6.41 -34.59 -10.30
N GLU A 122 7.07 -34.73 -11.44
CA GLU A 122 7.77 -35.97 -11.79
C GLU A 122 8.89 -36.30 -10.80
N ARG A 123 9.68 -35.29 -10.41
CA ARG A 123 10.73 -35.47 -9.41
C ARG A 123 10.14 -35.75 -8.02
N ALA A 124 9.03 -35.11 -7.64
CA ALA A 124 8.36 -35.35 -6.37
C ALA A 124 7.76 -36.75 -6.28
N ARG A 125 7.24 -37.31 -7.39
CA ARG A 125 6.77 -38.70 -7.45
C ARG A 125 7.89 -39.70 -7.20
N GLN A 126 9.08 -39.43 -7.72
CA GLN A 126 10.25 -40.30 -7.53
C GLN A 126 10.82 -40.20 -6.12
N ALA A 127 10.95 -38.97 -5.58
CA ALA A 127 11.59 -38.74 -4.28
C ALA A 127 10.66 -38.96 -3.08
N ALA A 128 9.38 -38.63 -3.21
CA ALA A 128 8.42 -38.67 -2.10
C ALA A 128 6.99 -39.00 -2.56
N PRO A 129 6.73 -40.23 -3.05
CA PRO A 129 5.42 -40.62 -3.60
C PRO A 129 4.28 -40.51 -2.57
N ARG A 130 4.60 -40.60 -1.28
CA ARG A 130 3.64 -40.48 -0.18
C ARG A 130 3.02 -39.07 -0.06
N LEU A 131 3.69 -38.04 -0.58
CA LEU A 131 3.23 -36.66 -0.49
C LEU A 131 2.17 -36.28 -1.54
N ARG A 132 1.87 -37.16 -2.52
CA ARG A 132 0.82 -36.98 -3.54
C ARG A 132 0.79 -35.56 -4.13
N ILE A 133 1.96 -35.10 -4.60
CA ILE A 133 2.09 -33.77 -5.22
C ILE A 133 1.62 -33.86 -6.67
N ASP A 134 0.67 -33.01 -7.04
CA ASP A 134 0.15 -32.86 -8.40
C ASP A 134 0.44 -31.46 -8.97
N GLU A 135 0.31 -31.30 -10.29
CA GLU A 135 0.66 -30.06 -10.99
C GLU A 135 -0.20 -28.87 -10.52
N ARG A 136 -1.47 -29.12 -10.21
CA ARG A 136 -2.40 -28.09 -9.72
C ARG A 136 -1.99 -27.62 -8.31
N LEU A 137 -1.48 -28.52 -7.48
CA LEU A 137 -0.96 -28.22 -6.16
C LEU A 137 0.34 -27.41 -6.25
N VAL A 138 1.25 -27.78 -7.15
CA VAL A 138 2.49 -27.02 -7.41
C VAL A 138 2.16 -25.59 -7.85
N VAL A 139 1.27 -25.42 -8.82
CA VAL A 139 0.85 -24.09 -9.30
C VAL A 139 0.16 -23.29 -8.20
N LYS A 140 -0.65 -23.91 -7.34
CA LYS A 140 -1.25 -23.23 -6.18
C LYS A 140 -0.22 -22.80 -5.15
N ILE A 141 0.77 -23.64 -4.87
CA ILE A 141 1.86 -23.32 -3.95
C ILE A 141 2.65 -22.14 -4.52
N LEU A 142 3.12 -22.23 -5.77
CA LEU A 142 3.90 -21.19 -6.44
C LEU A 142 3.11 -19.89 -6.65
N GLY A 143 1.83 -19.96 -7.04
CA GLY A 143 0.96 -18.79 -7.17
C GLY A 143 0.59 -18.16 -5.82
N GLY A 144 0.66 -18.94 -4.73
CA GLY A 144 0.58 -18.45 -3.36
C GLY A 144 1.91 -17.88 -2.84
N LEU A 145 3.05 -18.18 -3.49
CA LEU A 145 4.31 -17.51 -3.25
C LEU A 145 4.22 -16.13 -3.90
N ARG A 146 3.98 -15.09 -3.09
CA ARG A 146 4.33 -13.75 -3.52
C ARG A 146 5.82 -13.75 -3.88
N PRO A 147 6.23 -13.22 -5.05
CA PRO A 147 7.64 -13.15 -5.40
C PRO A 147 8.39 -12.44 -4.27
N ARG A 148 9.40 -13.10 -3.70
CA ARG A 148 10.37 -12.45 -2.83
C ARG A 148 11.21 -11.56 -3.73
N GLU A 149 10.90 -10.28 -3.75
CA GLU A 149 11.75 -9.24 -4.32
C GLU A 149 13.16 -9.43 -3.73
N HIS A 150 14.09 -9.85 -4.58
CA HIS A 150 15.50 -9.95 -4.22
C HIS A 150 16.02 -8.52 -4.09
N LYS A 151 16.17 -8.05 -2.85
CA LYS A 151 16.95 -6.87 -2.54
C LYS A 151 18.43 -7.30 -2.57
N ARG A 152 19.17 -6.65 -3.47
CA ARG A 152 20.61 -6.77 -3.81
C ARG A 152 21.52 -7.33 -2.73
#